data_AF-A0A7X2MFB6-F1
#
_entry.id   AF-A0A7X2MFB6-F1
#
_cell.length_a   1.000
_cell.length_b   1.000
_cell.length_c   1.000
_cell.angle_alpha   90.00
_cell.angle_beta   90.00
_cell.angle_gamma   90.00
#
_symmetry.space_group_name_H-M   'P 1'
#
loop_
_entity.id
_entity.type
_entity.pdbx_description
1 polymer ?
#
loop_
_entity_poly.entity_id
_entity_poly.type
_entity_poly.pdbx_seq_one_letter_code
_entity_poly.pdbx_strand_id
1 'polypeptide(L)'
;LLTSEPQKLLPTIISRCQEVEMQQLTSGQLEQELISEGISEKNSHILANLAQSVVEAKKINDNENFDKILATVNNWYRKLLRKDLLSFVMIQSKIIGLIQNKEDQNLVLQVIILTVRDTVLERFGLTEEIVFKENIDFIQQNTAQIVNSKLVNGLNLVVESNRKLASNISMQNMLETLTLNLFDCYFK
;
A
#
# COMPACT_ATOMS: atom_id res chain seq x y z
N LEU A 1 -8.88 -29.57 -3.79
CA LEU A 1 -8.82 -28.83 -2.50
C LEU A 1 -8.16 -27.49 -2.80
N LEU A 2 -8.73 -26.35 -2.39
CA LEU A 2 -8.15 -25.02 -2.59
C LEU A 2 -7.76 -24.45 -1.23
N THR A 3 -6.49 -24.08 -1.04
CA THR A 3 -5.98 -23.53 0.21
C THR A 3 -4.88 -22.51 -0.07
N SER A 4 -4.83 -21.43 0.71
CA SER A 4 -3.74 -20.45 0.69
C SER A 4 -2.64 -20.77 1.71
N GLU A 5 -2.86 -21.77 2.58
CA GLU A 5 -1.93 -22.17 3.65
C GLU A 5 -1.82 -23.71 3.72
N PRO A 6 -1.17 -24.37 2.74
CA PRO A 6 -1.06 -25.82 2.68
C PRO A 6 -0.37 -26.43 3.92
N GLN A 7 0.51 -25.69 4.59
CA GLN A 7 1.16 -26.11 5.84
C GLN A 7 0.21 -26.34 7.03
N LYS A 8 -1.03 -25.84 6.97
CA LYS A 8 -2.05 -26.08 8.02
C LYS A 8 -2.88 -27.34 7.79
N LEU A 9 -2.68 -28.06 6.68
CA LEU A 9 -3.41 -29.29 6.37
C LEU A 9 -2.73 -30.51 6.98
N LEU A 10 -3.53 -31.54 7.26
CA LEU A 10 -3.04 -32.81 7.78
C LEU A 10 -2.14 -33.51 6.74
N PRO A 11 -1.00 -34.11 7.14
CA PRO A 11 -0.06 -34.77 6.23
C PRO A 11 -0.70 -35.86 5.35
N THR A 12 -1.72 -36.54 5.86
CA THR A 12 -2.46 -37.60 5.16
C THR A 12 -3.39 -37.10 4.06
N ILE A 13 -3.81 -35.82 4.10
CA ILE A 13 -4.56 -35.19 3.00
C ILE A 13 -3.58 -34.76 1.91
N ILE A 14 -2.42 -34.22 2.30
CA ILE A 14 -1.37 -33.76 1.40
C ILE A 14 -0.83 -34.93 0.56
N SER A 15 -0.59 -36.11 1.16
CA SER A 15 -0.03 -37.28 0.45
C SER A 15 -0.93 -37.90 -0.62
N ARG A 16 -2.22 -37.51 -0.68
CA ARG A 16 -3.20 -38.01 -1.64
C ARG A 16 -3.68 -36.94 -2.64
N CYS A 17 -3.16 -35.73 -2.53
CA CYS A 17 -3.51 -34.62 -3.43
C CYS A 17 -2.34 -34.35 -4.38
N GLN A 18 -2.64 -34.10 -5.66
CA GLN A 18 -1.67 -33.57 -6.59
C GLN A 18 -1.59 -32.05 -6.38
N GLU A 19 -0.41 -31.56 -6.03
CA GLU A 19 -0.15 -30.14 -5.87
C GLU A 19 -0.08 -29.48 -7.24
N VAL A 20 -0.99 -28.55 -7.50
CA VAL A 20 -0.98 -27.68 -8.68
C VAL A 20 -0.83 -26.27 -8.15
N GLU A 21 0.38 -25.73 -8.28
CA GLU A 21 0.70 -24.38 -7.82
C GLU A 21 0.06 -23.38 -8.79
N MET A 22 -0.95 -22.64 -8.31
CA MET A 22 -1.50 -21.53 -9.08
C MET A 22 -0.50 -20.37 -9.01
N GLN A 23 0.37 -20.27 -10.01
CA GLN A 23 1.31 -19.17 -10.09
C GLN A 23 0.56 -17.85 -10.26
N GLN A 24 0.79 -16.92 -9.34
CA GLN A 24 0.27 -15.56 -9.46
C GLN A 24 0.94 -14.88 -10.66
N LEU A 25 0.18 -14.06 -11.38
CA LEU A 25 0.73 -13.23 -12.45
C LEU A 25 1.81 -12.33 -11.84
N THR A 26 2.93 -12.17 -12.55
CA THR A 26 3.86 -11.09 -12.22
C THR A 26 3.15 -9.74 -12.36
N SER A 27 3.57 -8.71 -11.63
CA SER A 27 2.95 -7.37 -11.74
C SER A 27 2.91 -6.87 -13.18
N GLY A 28 3.96 -7.09 -13.97
CA GLY A 28 3.96 -6.75 -15.40
C GLY A 28 2.93 -7.52 -16.24
N GLN A 29 2.74 -8.81 -15.98
CA GLN A 29 1.70 -9.60 -16.67
C GLN A 29 0.29 -9.17 -16.26
N LEU A 30 0.07 -8.91 -14.97
CA LEU A 30 -1.21 -8.42 -14.46
C LEU A 30 -1.55 -7.05 -15.05
N GLU A 31 -0.57 -6.14 -15.15
CA GLU A 31 -0.75 -4.82 -15.77
C GLU A 31 -1.21 -4.94 -17.23
N GLN A 32 -0.53 -5.76 -18.04
CA GLN A 32 -0.90 -5.96 -19.45
C GLN A 32 -2.28 -6.58 -19.61
N GLU A 33 -2.64 -7.55 -18.78
CA GLU A 33 -3.96 -8.16 -18.78
C GLU A 33 -5.04 -7.11 -18.46
N LEU A 34 -4.83 -6.27 -17.44
CA LEU A 34 -5.76 -5.19 -17.07
C LEU A 34 -5.95 -4.15 -18.19
N ILE A 35 -4.87 -3.81 -18.91
CA ILE A 35 -4.94 -2.93 -20.08
C ILE A 35 -5.78 -3.57 -21.19
N SER A 36 -5.58 -4.87 -21.45
CA SER A 36 -6.36 -5.60 -22.47
C SER A 36 -7.86 -5.67 -22.14
N GLU A 37 -8.18 -5.63 -20.84
CA GLU A 37 -9.53 -5.62 -20.28
C GLU A 37 -10.15 -4.20 -20.24
N GLY A 38 -9.47 -3.20 -20.80
CA GLY A 38 -9.97 -1.83 -20.98
C GLY A 38 -9.73 -0.89 -19.80
N ILE A 39 -8.95 -1.30 -18.79
CA ILE A 39 -8.53 -0.40 -17.71
C ILE A 39 -7.40 0.50 -18.22
N SER A 40 -7.46 1.79 -17.85
CA SER A 40 -6.43 2.75 -18.27
C SER A 40 -5.03 2.31 -17.81
N GLU A 41 -4.01 2.54 -18.64
CA GLU A 41 -2.61 2.19 -18.34
C GLU A 41 -2.16 2.67 -16.95
N LYS A 42 -2.51 3.90 -16.60
CA LYS A 42 -2.23 4.47 -15.27
C LYS A 42 -2.82 3.61 -14.14
N ASN A 43 -4.10 3.27 -14.22
CA ASN A 43 -4.75 2.49 -13.16
C ASN A 43 -4.25 1.05 -13.19
N SER A 44 -4.05 0.45 -14.36
CA SER A 44 -3.50 -0.90 -14.51
C SER A 44 -2.14 -1.03 -13.83
N HIS A 45 -1.25 -0.05 -13.99
CA HIS A 45 0.07 -0.02 -13.32
C HIS A 45 -0.05 0.00 -11.80
N ILE A 46 -0.93 0.85 -11.25
CA ILE A 46 -1.16 0.95 -9.81
C ILE A 46 -1.82 -0.33 -9.27
N LEU A 47 -2.83 -0.84 -9.96
CA LEU A 47 -3.59 -2.03 -9.58
C LEU A 47 -2.73 -3.29 -9.61
N ALA A 48 -1.79 -3.39 -10.54
CA ALA A 48 -0.81 -4.48 -10.58
C ALA A 48 0.13 -4.54 -9.36
N ASN A 49 0.19 -3.45 -8.58
CA ASN A 49 0.93 -3.35 -7.32
C ASN A 49 0.02 -3.43 -6.08
N LEU A 50 -1.31 -3.41 -6.26
CA LEU A 50 -2.30 -3.49 -5.17
C LEU A 50 -3.01 -4.84 -5.10
N ALA A 51 -3.25 -5.49 -6.25
CA ALA A 51 -4.02 -6.71 -6.37
C ALA A 51 -3.14 -7.92 -6.71
N GLN A 52 -3.64 -9.11 -6.39
CA GLN A 52 -3.00 -10.40 -6.70
C GLN A 52 -3.65 -11.10 -7.91
N SER A 53 -4.74 -10.55 -8.44
CA SER A 53 -5.47 -11.12 -9.57
C SER A 53 -6.24 -10.05 -10.36
N VAL A 54 -6.60 -10.38 -11.61
CA VAL A 54 -7.43 -9.51 -12.47
C VAL A 54 -8.79 -9.22 -11.83
N VAL A 55 -9.39 -10.23 -11.18
CA VAL A 55 -10.70 -10.10 -10.52
C VAL A 55 -10.62 -9.12 -9.35
N GLU A 56 -9.59 -9.24 -8.52
CA GLU A 56 -9.37 -8.33 -7.40
C GLU A 56 -9.05 -6.91 -7.90
N ALA A 57 -8.21 -6.77 -8.93
CA ALA A 57 -7.88 -5.49 -9.52
C ALA A 57 -9.11 -4.77 -10.09
N LYS A 58 -9.98 -5.48 -10.84
CA LYS A 58 -11.25 -4.93 -11.34
C LYS A 58 -12.15 -4.47 -10.20
N LYS A 59 -12.26 -5.27 -9.13
CA LYS A 59 -13.02 -4.91 -7.94
C LYS A 59 -12.50 -3.63 -7.27
N ILE A 60 -11.18 -3.46 -7.17
CA ILE A 60 -10.57 -2.24 -6.64
C ILE A 60 -10.84 -1.05 -7.59
N ASN A 61 -10.71 -1.26 -8.91
CA ASN A 61 -10.96 -0.22 -9.92
C ASN A 61 -12.42 0.28 -9.91
N ASP A 62 -13.37 -0.62 -9.65
CA ASP A 62 -14.80 -0.30 -9.60
C ASP A 62 -15.22 0.36 -8.28
N ASN A 63 -14.30 0.48 -7.31
CA ASN A 63 -14.55 1.21 -6.07
C ASN A 63 -14.63 2.72 -6.33
N GLU A 64 -15.78 3.32 -6.02
CA GLU A 64 -16.06 4.75 -6.22
C GLU A 64 -15.11 5.71 -5.47
N ASN A 65 -14.42 5.23 -4.43
CA ASN A 65 -13.47 5.97 -3.63
C ASN A 65 -12.01 5.72 -4.04
N PHE A 66 -11.74 4.83 -5.00
CA PHE A 66 -10.37 4.46 -5.40
C PHE A 66 -9.48 5.66 -5.68
N ASP A 67 -9.86 6.49 -6.66
CA ASP A 67 -9.08 7.68 -7.03
C ASP A 67 -8.96 8.70 -5.89
N LYS A 68 -10.02 8.85 -5.08
CA LYS A 68 -10.03 9.75 -3.92
C LYS A 68 -9.07 9.27 -2.84
N ILE A 69 -9.01 7.96 -2.59
CA ILE A 69 -8.10 7.34 -1.63
C ILE A 69 -6.66 7.53 -2.10
N LEU A 70 -6.36 7.21 -3.37
CA LEU A 70 -5.04 7.44 -3.96
C LEU A 70 -4.59 8.88 -3.75
N ALA A 71 -5.41 9.86 -4.16
CA ALA A 71 -5.07 11.27 -4.05
C ALA A 71 -4.91 11.73 -2.58
N THR A 72 -5.81 11.29 -1.70
CA THR A 72 -5.83 11.73 -0.30
C THR A 72 -4.66 11.19 0.49
N VAL A 73 -4.32 9.91 0.33
CA VAL A 73 -3.18 9.27 1.00
C VAL A 73 -1.86 9.87 0.50
N ASN A 74 -1.70 10.04 -0.82
CA ASN A 74 -0.52 10.69 -1.38
C ASN A 74 -0.36 12.12 -0.86
N ASN A 75 -1.43 12.89 -0.78
CA ASN A 75 -1.40 14.24 -0.21
C ASN A 75 -1.06 14.24 1.29
N TRP A 76 -1.64 13.33 2.07
CA TRP A 76 -1.29 13.16 3.49
C TRP A 76 0.20 12.91 3.68
N TYR A 77 0.78 12.01 2.88
CA TYR A 77 2.20 11.69 2.98
C TYR A 77 3.09 12.85 2.52
N ARG A 78 2.72 13.56 1.45
CA ARG A 78 3.39 14.80 1.02
C ARG A 78 3.41 15.85 2.13
N LYS A 79 2.30 16.00 2.87
CA LYS A 79 2.22 16.89 4.04
C LYS A 79 3.13 16.44 5.18
N LEU A 80 3.16 15.15 5.47
CA LEU A 80 4.07 14.55 6.45
C LEU A 80 5.53 14.84 6.12
N LEU A 81 5.97 14.60 4.88
CA LEU A 81 7.35 14.84 4.46
C LEU A 81 7.77 16.31 4.54
N ARG A 82 6.81 17.24 4.37
CA ARG A 82 7.04 18.68 4.54
C ARG A 82 7.04 19.15 6.01
N LYS A 83 6.92 18.24 6.97
CA LYS A 83 6.75 18.55 8.40
C LYS A 83 5.50 19.40 8.68
N ASP A 84 4.49 19.33 7.81
CA ASP A 84 3.24 20.05 7.98
C ASP A 84 2.33 19.26 8.94
N LEU A 85 2.04 19.83 10.12
CA LEU A 85 1.19 19.20 11.15
C LEU A 85 -0.24 18.93 10.67
N LEU A 86 -0.67 19.55 9.56
CA LEU A 86 -1.94 19.20 8.93
C LEU A 86 -2.00 17.74 8.47
N SER A 87 -0.87 17.05 8.29
CA SER A 87 -0.85 15.61 8.02
C SER A 87 -1.58 14.82 9.11
N PHE A 88 -1.43 15.20 10.38
CA PHE A 88 -2.15 14.56 11.49
C PHE A 88 -3.66 14.85 11.42
N VAL A 89 -4.04 16.11 11.19
CA VAL A 89 -5.46 16.52 11.09
C VAL A 89 -6.18 15.87 9.91
N MET A 90 -5.45 15.59 8.81
CA MET A 90 -6.00 14.92 7.63
C MET A 90 -6.48 13.49 7.89
N ILE A 91 -5.97 12.82 8.93
CA ILE A 91 -6.45 11.48 9.29
C ILE A 91 -7.95 11.53 9.55
N GLN A 92 -8.37 12.29 10.57
CA GLN A 92 -9.77 12.39 10.95
C GLN A 92 -10.62 13.15 9.90
N SER A 93 -10.09 14.27 9.37
CA SER A 93 -10.89 15.18 8.54
C SER A 93 -11.05 14.75 7.08
N LYS A 94 -10.20 13.84 6.58
CA LYS A 94 -10.19 13.40 5.18
C LYS A 94 -10.16 11.90 5.03
N ILE A 95 -9.17 11.22 5.61
CA ILE A 95 -8.94 9.78 5.35
C ILE A 95 -10.06 8.93 5.95
N ILE A 96 -10.42 9.16 7.22
CA ILE A 96 -11.48 8.38 7.88
C ILE A 96 -12.84 8.52 7.17
N GLY A 97 -13.14 9.69 6.61
CA GLY A 97 -14.37 9.90 5.84
C GLY A 97 -14.44 9.11 4.52
N LEU A 98 -13.31 8.60 4.00
CA LEU A 98 -13.27 7.77 2.80
C LEU A 98 -13.41 6.26 3.10
N ILE A 99 -13.39 5.87 4.37
CA ILE A 99 -13.46 4.47 4.78
C ILE A 99 -14.91 4.12 5.13
N GLN A 100 -15.64 3.56 4.18
CA GLN A 100 -17.05 3.16 4.37
C GLN A 100 -17.17 1.69 4.75
N ASN A 101 -16.22 0.87 4.30
CA ASN A 101 -16.22 -0.56 4.52
C ASN A 101 -14.80 -1.11 4.70
N LYS A 102 -14.70 -2.43 4.93
CA LYS A 102 -13.41 -3.10 5.13
C LYS A 102 -12.52 -3.10 3.87
N GLU A 103 -13.11 -3.00 2.68
CA GLU A 103 -12.38 -2.94 1.42
C GLU A 103 -11.69 -1.59 1.27
N ASP A 104 -12.39 -0.48 1.55
CA ASP A 104 -11.79 0.86 1.60
C ASP A 104 -10.67 0.93 2.64
N GLN A 105 -10.89 0.33 3.81
CA GLN A 105 -9.90 0.27 4.86
C GLN A 105 -8.62 -0.44 4.40
N ASN A 106 -8.76 -1.60 3.76
CA ASN A 106 -7.64 -2.35 3.21
C ASN A 106 -6.94 -1.55 2.09
N LEU A 107 -7.70 -0.89 1.22
CA LEU A 107 -7.17 -0.08 0.14
C LEU A 107 -6.34 1.10 0.69
N VAL A 108 -6.84 1.83 1.68
CA VAL A 108 -6.09 2.91 2.35
C VAL A 108 -4.75 2.38 2.88
N LEU A 109 -4.75 1.22 3.53
CA LEU A 109 -3.55 0.62 4.09
C LEU A 109 -2.53 0.24 3.01
N GLN A 110 -2.99 -0.41 1.93
CA GLN A 110 -2.12 -0.79 0.82
C GLN A 110 -1.52 0.45 0.13
N VAL A 111 -2.31 1.51 -0.08
CA VAL A 111 -1.83 2.76 -0.68
C VAL A 111 -0.81 3.46 0.22
N ILE A 112 -0.99 3.44 1.56
CA ILE A 112 0.03 3.95 2.49
C ILE A 112 1.34 3.14 2.35
N ILE A 113 1.26 1.81 2.31
CA ILE A 113 2.42 0.93 2.14
C ILE A 113 3.15 1.26 0.84
N LEU A 114 2.43 1.34 -0.30
CA LEU A 114 3.02 1.69 -1.59
C LEU A 114 3.68 3.07 -1.56
N THR A 115 3.00 4.08 -1.02
CA THR A 115 3.52 5.46 -0.97
C THR A 115 4.83 5.54 -0.16
N VAL A 116 4.91 4.82 0.97
CA VAL A 116 6.13 4.79 1.80
C VAL A 116 7.21 3.90 1.17
N ARG A 117 6.83 2.79 0.52
CA ARG A 117 7.75 1.92 -0.24
C ARG A 117 8.43 2.69 -1.37
N ASP A 118 7.67 3.47 -2.14
CA ASP A 118 8.19 4.28 -3.24
C ASP A 118 9.27 5.26 -2.77
N THR A 119 9.14 5.78 -1.55
CA THR A 119 10.16 6.64 -0.92
C THR A 119 11.46 5.89 -0.62
N VAL A 120 11.36 4.63 -0.21
CA VAL A 120 12.52 3.77 -0.02
C VAL A 120 13.15 3.43 -1.37
N LEU A 121 12.36 3.05 -2.37
CA LEU A 121 12.84 2.72 -3.72
C LEU A 121 13.57 3.89 -4.38
N GLU A 122 13.00 5.10 -4.29
CA GLU A 122 13.63 6.33 -4.78
C GLU A 122 15.01 6.52 -4.16
N ARG A 123 15.12 6.36 -2.83
CA ARG A 123 16.39 6.53 -2.12
C ARG A 123 17.48 5.56 -2.58
N PHE A 124 17.10 4.37 -3.02
CA PHE A 124 18.03 3.36 -3.53
C PHE A 124 18.20 3.40 -5.06
N GLY A 125 17.62 4.39 -5.75
CA GLY A 125 17.72 4.55 -7.20
C GLY A 125 16.94 3.51 -8.00
N LEU A 126 15.97 2.83 -7.39
CA LEU A 126 15.12 1.82 -8.02
C LEU A 126 13.87 2.45 -8.62
N THR A 127 14.04 3.48 -9.46
CA THR A 127 12.94 4.32 -9.96
C THR A 127 11.97 3.59 -10.88
N GLU A 128 12.42 2.52 -11.55
CA GLU A 128 11.56 1.70 -12.41
C GLU A 128 10.48 0.94 -11.64
N GLU A 129 10.73 0.64 -10.36
CA GLU A 129 9.82 -0.09 -9.47
C GLU A 129 8.85 0.84 -8.72
N ILE A 130 8.98 2.16 -8.90
CA ILE A 130 8.13 3.17 -8.24
C ILE A 130 6.77 3.22 -8.93
N VAL A 131 5.72 3.10 -8.13
CA VAL A 131 4.33 3.10 -8.61
C VAL A 131 3.85 4.51 -8.91
N PHE A 132 4.04 5.45 -7.97
CA PHE A 132 3.60 6.83 -8.12
C PHE A 132 4.70 7.71 -8.71
N LYS A 133 5.00 7.51 -9.99
CA LYS A 133 6.11 8.20 -10.70
C LYS A 133 6.00 9.72 -10.63
N GLU A 134 4.79 10.28 -10.57
CA GLU A 134 4.55 11.72 -10.40
C GLU A 134 5.04 12.31 -9.06
N ASN A 135 5.39 11.45 -8.09
CA ASN A 135 5.90 11.86 -6.78
C ASN A 135 7.43 11.83 -6.69
N ILE A 136 8.16 11.31 -7.68
CA ILE A 136 9.61 11.08 -7.58
C ILE A 136 10.36 12.37 -7.21
N ASP A 137 10.19 13.43 -8.00
CA ASP A 137 10.87 14.71 -7.74
C ASP A 137 10.53 15.28 -6.36
N PHE A 138 9.27 15.13 -5.94
CA PHE A 138 8.81 15.58 -4.64
C PHE A 138 9.49 14.79 -3.51
N ILE A 139 9.51 13.46 -3.62
CA ILE A 139 10.11 12.55 -2.64
C ILE A 139 11.59 12.86 -2.51
N GLN A 140 12.30 12.97 -3.64
CA GLN A 140 13.73 13.27 -3.67
C GLN A 140 14.04 14.57 -2.92
N GLN A 141 13.31 15.65 -3.23
CA GLN A 141 13.51 16.96 -2.62
C GLN A 141 13.21 16.97 -1.11
N ASN A 142 12.15 16.29 -0.67
CA ASN A 142 11.66 16.36 0.72
C ASN A 142 12.25 15.28 1.62
N THR A 143 12.96 14.31 1.06
CA THR A 143 13.63 13.27 1.85
C THR A 143 15.14 13.36 1.82
N ALA A 144 15.77 14.20 0.99
CA ALA A 144 17.23 14.27 0.82
C ALA A 144 18.05 14.33 2.14
N GLN A 145 17.50 14.95 3.19
CA GLN A 145 18.15 15.10 4.50
C GLN A 145 17.84 13.97 5.50
N ILE A 146 16.95 13.04 5.16
CA ILE A 146 16.58 11.91 6.01
C ILE A 146 17.61 10.79 5.84
N VAL A 147 18.05 10.14 6.91
CA VAL A 147 19.00 9.02 6.79
C VAL A 147 18.30 7.79 6.22
N ASN A 148 18.97 7.01 5.36
CA ASN A 148 18.37 5.83 4.70
C ASN A 148 17.76 4.83 5.70
N SER A 149 18.43 4.59 6.84
CA SER A 149 17.92 3.71 7.89
C SER A 149 16.59 4.19 8.47
N LYS A 150 16.37 5.51 8.57
CA LYS A 150 15.08 6.08 9.02
C LYS A 150 13.97 5.84 8.00
N LEU A 151 14.25 5.94 6.70
CA LEU A 151 13.27 5.64 5.65
C LEU A 151 12.84 4.17 5.70
N VAL A 152 13.81 3.25 5.82
CA VAL A 152 13.55 1.81 5.96
C VAL A 152 12.77 1.52 7.25
N ASN A 153 13.13 2.15 8.37
CA ASN A 153 12.40 2.02 9.62
C ASN A 153 10.96 2.56 9.50
N GLY A 154 10.74 3.64 8.75
CA GLY A 154 9.41 4.15 8.46
C GLY A 154 8.54 3.13 7.72
N LEU A 155 9.10 2.45 6.71
CA LEU A 155 8.40 1.38 6.02
C LEU A 155 8.04 0.22 6.97
N ASN A 156 8.97 -0.17 7.86
CA ASN A 156 8.70 -1.20 8.87
C ASN A 156 7.56 -0.78 9.81
N LEU A 157 7.52 0.48 10.27
CA LEU A 157 6.45 1.02 11.10
C LEU A 157 5.07 0.90 10.43
N VAL A 158 4.99 1.19 9.12
CA VAL A 158 3.73 1.02 8.36
C VAL A 158 3.30 -0.45 8.34
N VAL A 159 4.22 -1.37 8.00
CA VAL A 159 3.92 -2.80 7.92
C VAL A 159 3.51 -3.38 9.27
N GLU A 160 4.17 -2.97 10.36
CA GLU A 160 3.79 -3.37 11.71
C GLU A 160 2.44 -2.81 12.15
N SER A 161 2.13 -1.55 11.79
CA SER A 161 0.86 -0.93 12.14
C SER A 161 -0.32 -1.63 11.45
N ASN A 162 -0.11 -2.08 10.21
CA ASN A 162 -1.07 -2.93 9.49
C ASN A 162 -1.35 -4.25 10.25
N ARG A 163 -0.31 -4.89 10.82
CA ARG A 163 -0.49 -6.12 11.64
C ARG A 163 -1.26 -5.85 12.92
N LYS A 164 -1.00 -4.73 13.60
CA LYS A 164 -1.69 -4.34 14.84
C LYS A 164 -3.18 -4.03 14.64
N LEU A 165 -3.58 -3.63 13.44
CA LEU A 165 -5.00 -3.42 13.14
C LEU A 165 -5.83 -4.71 13.25
N ALA A 166 -5.20 -5.88 13.11
CA ALA A 166 -5.84 -7.17 13.34
C ALA A 166 -6.17 -7.44 14.83
N SER A 167 -5.68 -6.62 15.78
CA SER A 167 -5.87 -6.81 17.22
C SER A 167 -6.86 -5.82 17.87
N ASN A 168 -8.00 -5.55 17.21
CA ASN A 168 -9.12 -4.74 17.72
C ASN A 168 -8.84 -3.23 17.95
N ILE A 169 -7.81 -2.65 17.32
CA ILE A 169 -7.56 -1.19 17.36
C ILE A 169 -8.40 -0.51 16.26
N SER A 170 -8.98 0.66 16.54
CA SER A 170 -9.69 1.44 15.52
C SER A 170 -8.72 1.94 14.44
N MET A 171 -9.19 2.01 13.19
CA MET A 171 -8.39 2.49 12.05
C MET A 171 -7.87 3.92 12.29
N GLN A 172 -8.69 4.79 12.88
CA GLN A 172 -8.30 6.16 13.22
C GLN A 172 -7.10 6.19 14.18
N ASN A 173 -7.18 5.49 15.30
CA ASN A 173 -6.10 5.51 16.30
C ASN A 173 -4.81 4.93 15.72
N MET A 174 -4.91 3.89 14.90
CA MET A 174 -3.76 3.30 14.22
C MET A 174 -3.11 4.31 13.26
N LEU A 175 -3.88 4.98 12.41
CA LEU A 175 -3.36 5.96 11.45
C LEU A 175 -2.77 7.21 12.13
N GLU A 176 -3.41 7.71 13.19
CA GLU A 176 -2.90 8.82 14.00
C GLU A 176 -1.57 8.45 14.64
N THR A 177 -1.50 7.28 15.28
CA THR A 177 -0.26 6.75 15.89
C THR A 177 0.84 6.55 14.85
N LEU A 178 0.50 5.97 13.70
CA LEU A 178 1.43 5.79 12.58
C LEU A 178 1.98 7.14 12.09
N THR A 179 1.12 8.14 11.95
CA THR A 179 1.51 9.50 11.52
C THR A 179 2.54 10.10 12.48
N LEU A 180 2.29 10.01 13.79
CA LEU A 180 3.21 10.51 14.81
C LEU A 180 4.54 9.74 14.81
N ASN A 181 4.48 8.41 14.73
CA ASN A 181 5.67 7.57 14.72
C ASN A 181 6.54 7.80 13.47
N LEU A 182 5.93 7.99 12.30
CA LEU A 182 6.65 8.33 11.07
C LEU A 182 7.31 9.71 11.18
N PHE A 183 6.58 10.70 11.69
CA PHE A 183 7.12 12.04 11.90
C PHE A 183 8.35 12.01 12.83
N ASP A 184 8.24 11.32 13.96
CA ASP A 184 9.34 11.16 14.91
C ASP A 184 10.51 10.39 14.29
N CYS A 185 10.24 9.28 13.59
CA CYS A 185 11.25 8.47 12.93
C CYS A 185 12.06 9.27 11.90
N TYR A 186 11.40 10.11 11.09
CA TYR A 186 12.06 10.85 10.03
C TYR A 186 12.80 12.09 10.54
N PHE A 187 12.26 12.78 11.55
CA PHE A 187 12.69 14.15 11.87
C PHE A 187 13.29 14.36 13.26
N LYS A 188 13.22 13.38 14.17
CA LYS A 188 13.94 13.40 15.45
C LYS A 188 15.15 12.47 15.36
#